data_AF-A0A258IMN2-F1
#
_entry.id   AF-A0A258IMN2-F1
#
_cell.length_a   1.000
_cell.length_b   1.000
_cell.length_c   1.000
_cell.angle_alpha   90.00
_cell.angle_beta   90.00
_cell.angle_gamma   90.00
#
_symmetry.space_group_name_H-M   'P 1'
#
loop_
_entity.id
_entity.type
_entity.pdbx_description
1 polymer ?
#
loop_
_entity_poly.entity_id
_entity_poly.type
_entity_poly.pdbx_seq_one_letter_code
_entity_poly.pdbx_strand_id
1 'polypeptide(L)'
;MPVSGLVLLAGAGRPLGEILHDQFVAMNLTDSMLDKALTILRTVAAGGRVAEVPPALRMAFRPSVQPFLASECAVDPARDLARVRTPTLLVQGLRDLQVNGRDLAALRRGRPDAEVVTLADANHMFKVAPEDRAANFALYKNRAAPLHPGVLPALVRFIETQA
;
A
#
# COMPACT_ATOMS: atom_id res chain seq x y z
N MET A 1 26.65 7.62 7.90
CA MET A 1 26.13 6.87 9.05
C MET A 1 25.26 5.73 8.51
N PRO A 2 25.30 4.53 9.11
CA PRO A 2 24.37 3.45 8.74
C PRO A 2 22.92 3.84 9.09
N VAL A 3 21.95 3.20 8.44
CA VAL A 3 20.52 3.34 8.78
C VAL A 3 20.26 2.63 10.12
N SER A 4 19.70 3.33 11.11
CA SER A 4 19.43 2.77 12.45
C SER A 4 18.12 1.99 12.56
N GLY A 5 17.16 2.22 11.64
CA GLY A 5 15.87 1.53 11.66
C GLY A 5 15.06 1.78 10.39
N LEU A 6 14.11 0.90 10.12
CA LEU A 6 13.17 0.99 9.01
C LEU A 6 11.74 1.05 9.55
N VAL A 7 10.94 1.99 9.07
CA VAL A 7 9.50 2.02 9.35
C VAL A 7 8.72 1.85 8.06
N LEU A 8 7.83 0.86 8.01
CA LEU A 8 6.88 0.67 6.92
C LEU A 8 5.49 1.08 7.39
N LEU A 9 5.03 2.23 6.88
CA LEU A 9 3.67 2.74 7.09
C LEU A 9 2.77 2.25 5.95
N ALA A 10 1.75 1.45 6.27
CA ALA A 10 0.84 0.87 5.28
C ALA A 10 1.61 0.22 4.11
N GLY A 11 2.64 -0.57 4.47
CA GLY A 11 3.53 -1.19 3.50
C GLY A 11 2.82 -2.25 2.67
N ALA A 12 3.06 -2.25 1.36
CA ALA A 12 2.72 -3.38 0.50
C ALA A 12 3.51 -4.61 0.97
N GLY A 13 2.82 -5.73 1.21
CA GLY A 13 3.45 -7.00 1.58
C GLY A 13 3.46 -8.04 0.47
N ARG A 14 2.82 -7.71 -0.65
CA ARG A 14 2.70 -8.53 -1.86
C ARG A 14 3.14 -7.68 -3.05
N PRO A 15 3.50 -8.28 -4.19
CA PRO A 15 3.77 -7.56 -5.42
C PRO A 15 2.64 -6.57 -5.76
N LEU A 16 3.00 -5.36 -6.19
CA LEU A 16 2.03 -4.29 -6.44
C LEU A 16 0.95 -4.69 -7.46
N GLY A 17 1.28 -5.55 -8.42
CA GLY A 17 0.34 -6.08 -9.40
C GLY A 17 -0.83 -6.85 -8.75
N GLU A 18 -0.58 -7.66 -7.71
CA GLU A 18 -1.63 -8.37 -6.98
C GLU A 18 -2.51 -7.39 -6.19
N ILE A 19 -1.89 -6.39 -5.57
CA ILE A 19 -2.60 -5.36 -4.80
C ILE A 19 -3.51 -4.55 -5.72
N LEU A 20 -2.99 -4.09 -6.86
CA LEU A 20 -3.77 -3.34 -7.85
C LEU A 20 -4.91 -4.17 -8.43
N HIS A 21 -4.67 -5.47 -8.69
CA HIS A 21 -5.72 -6.39 -9.13
C HIS A 21 -6.88 -6.40 -8.12
N ASP A 22 -6.58 -6.63 -6.83
CA ASP A 22 -7.60 -6.64 -5.78
C ASP A 22 -8.31 -5.29 -5.65
N GLN A 23 -7.57 -4.18 -5.77
CA GLN A 23 -8.15 -2.84 -5.74
C GLN A 23 -9.12 -2.61 -6.90
N PHE A 24 -8.80 -3.03 -8.13
CA PHE A 24 -9.71 -2.89 -9.28
C PHE A 24 -10.94 -3.78 -9.16
N VAL A 25 -10.81 -5.02 -8.68
CA VAL A 25 -11.95 -5.90 -8.41
C VAL A 25 -12.88 -5.31 -7.35
N ALA A 26 -12.31 -4.61 -6.36
CA ALA A 26 -13.08 -3.90 -5.33
C ALA A 26 -13.66 -2.54 -5.80
N MET A 27 -13.44 -2.14 -7.05
CA MET A 27 -14.11 -0.98 -7.65
C MET A 27 -15.41 -1.43 -8.33
N ASN A 28 -16.47 -0.63 -8.22
CA ASN A 28 -17.72 -0.85 -8.94
C ASN A 28 -17.61 -0.42 -10.42
N LEU A 29 -16.66 -1.02 -11.15
CA LEU A 29 -16.51 -0.85 -12.60
C LEU A 29 -17.52 -1.73 -13.34
N THR A 30 -17.85 -1.38 -14.59
CA THR A 30 -18.54 -2.31 -15.48
C THR A 30 -17.60 -3.45 -15.87
N ASP A 31 -18.13 -4.63 -16.17
CA ASP A 31 -17.33 -5.82 -16.53
C ASP A 31 -16.34 -5.53 -17.67
N SER A 32 -16.79 -4.82 -18.71
CA SER A 32 -15.92 -4.41 -19.82
C SER A 32 -14.77 -3.49 -19.39
N MET A 33 -15.02 -2.61 -18.42
CA MET A 33 -13.99 -1.70 -17.92
C MET A 33 -13.02 -2.42 -16.98
N LEU A 34 -13.52 -3.35 -16.15
CA LEU A 34 -12.69 -4.20 -15.29
C LEU A 34 -11.76 -5.07 -16.13
N ASP A 35 -12.27 -5.75 -17.16
CA ASP A 35 -11.45 -6.60 -18.04
C ASP A 35 -10.34 -5.79 -18.75
N LYS A 36 -10.66 -4.58 -19.21
CA LYS A 36 -9.66 -3.65 -19.76
C LYS A 36 -8.61 -3.26 -18.72
N ALA A 37 -9.02 -2.92 -17.50
CA ALA A 37 -8.09 -2.55 -16.43
C ALA A 37 -7.15 -3.71 -16.08
N LEU A 38 -7.67 -4.93 -15.92
CA LEU A 38 -6.88 -6.11 -15.61
C LEU A 38 -5.97 -6.52 -16.78
N THR A 39 -6.39 -6.32 -18.03
CA THR A 39 -5.55 -6.54 -19.21
C THR A 39 -4.38 -5.56 -19.25
N ILE A 40 -4.63 -4.25 -19.07
CA ILE A 40 -3.57 -3.25 -19.00
C ILE A 40 -2.60 -3.56 -17.85
N LEU A 41 -3.13 -3.93 -16.67
CA LEU A 41 -2.33 -4.30 -15.52
C LEU A 41 -1.38 -5.46 -15.83
N ARG A 42 -1.89 -6.55 -16.43
CA ARG A 42 -1.06 -7.70 -16.83
C ARG A 42 0.03 -7.30 -17.82
N THR A 43 -0.31 -6.48 -18.83
CA THR A 43 0.67 -6.01 -19.81
C THR A 43 1.77 -5.18 -19.16
N VAL A 44 1.42 -4.21 -18.31
CA VAL A 44 2.39 -3.33 -17.66
C VAL A 44 3.23 -4.08 -16.63
N ALA A 45 2.61 -4.97 -15.84
CA ALA A 45 3.33 -5.81 -14.86
C ALA A 45 4.35 -6.75 -15.52
N ALA A 46 4.12 -7.16 -16.77
CA ALA A 46 5.06 -7.93 -17.58
C ALA A 46 6.16 -7.07 -18.26
N GLY A 47 6.24 -5.78 -17.94
CA GLY A 47 7.20 -4.83 -18.56
C GLY A 47 6.75 -4.25 -19.90
N GLY A 48 5.55 -4.61 -20.37
CA GLY A 48 4.94 -4.03 -21.57
C GLY A 48 4.48 -2.59 -21.37
N ARG A 49 4.03 -1.96 -22.46
CA ARG A 49 3.47 -0.60 -22.46
C ARG A 49 2.17 -0.55 -23.24
N VAL A 50 1.24 0.29 -22.79
CA VAL A 50 -0.05 0.57 -23.44
C VAL A 50 -0.12 2.06 -23.71
N ALA A 51 -0.05 2.46 -24.99
CA ALA A 51 -0.11 3.87 -25.38
C ALA A 51 -1.52 4.44 -25.16
N GLU A 52 -2.54 3.75 -25.68
CA GLU A 52 -3.93 4.21 -25.64
C GLU A 52 -4.66 3.66 -24.41
N VAL A 53 -4.61 4.44 -23.32
CA VAL A 53 -5.28 4.11 -22.06
C VAL A 53 -6.63 4.83 -22.00
N PRO A 54 -7.75 4.12 -21.75
CA PRO A 54 -9.07 4.74 -21.59
C PRO A 54 -9.03 5.87 -20.55
N PRO A 55 -9.69 7.02 -20.79
CA PRO A 55 -9.63 8.16 -19.87
C PRO A 55 -9.91 7.82 -18.40
N ALA A 56 -10.89 6.95 -18.15
CA ALA A 56 -11.25 6.48 -16.80
C ALA A 56 -10.12 5.73 -16.07
N LEU A 57 -9.18 5.11 -16.81
CA LEU A 57 -8.09 4.31 -16.26
C LEU A 57 -6.75 5.06 -16.24
N ARG A 58 -6.66 6.27 -16.83
CA ARG A 58 -5.40 7.04 -16.92
C ARG A 58 -4.85 7.45 -15.56
N MET A 59 -5.71 7.62 -14.55
CA MET A 59 -5.26 7.90 -13.19
C MET A 59 -4.28 6.83 -12.70
N ALA A 60 -4.56 5.55 -13.01
CA ALA A 60 -3.70 4.42 -12.66
C ALA A 60 -2.66 4.11 -13.72
N PHE A 61 -3.00 4.17 -15.03
CA PHE A 61 -2.17 3.60 -16.09
C PHE A 61 -1.68 4.61 -17.15
N ARG A 62 -1.71 5.92 -16.91
CA ARG A 62 -1.18 6.89 -17.90
C ARG A 62 0.21 6.47 -18.42
N PRO A 63 0.53 6.61 -19.72
CA PRO A 63 1.76 6.05 -20.29
C PRO A 63 3.05 6.40 -19.51
N SER A 64 3.13 7.62 -18.97
CA SER A 64 4.30 8.08 -18.22
C SER A 64 4.53 7.35 -16.88
N VAL A 65 3.52 6.68 -16.31
CA VAL A 65 3.63 5.96 -15.03
C VAL A 65 3.94 4.47 -15.20
N GLN A 66 3.74 3.93 -16.41
CA GLN A 66 3.88 2.49 -16.65
C GLN A 66 5.29 1.94 -16.41
N PRO A 67 6.40 2.66 -16.75
CA PRO A 67 7.75 2.18 -16.40
C PRO A 67 7.94 2.01 -14.89
N PHE A 68 7.40 2.92 -14.09
CA PHE A 68 7.41 2.81 -12.63
C PHE A 68 6.58 1.61 -12.17
N LEU A 69 5.35 1.46 -12.67
CA LEU A 69 4.51 0.31 -12.31
C LEU A 69 5.13 -1.03 -12.67
N ALA A 70 5.76 -1.14 -13.84
CA ALA A 70 6.48 -2.35 -14.25
C ALA A 70 7.61 -2.67 -13.27
N SER A 71 8.40 -1.67 -12.87
CA SER A 71 9.47 -1.81 -11.89
C SER A 71 8.93 -2.27 -10.53
N GLU A 72 7.88 -1.62 -10.03
CA GLU A 72 7.29 -1.94 -8.72
C GLU A 72 6.63 -3.33 -8.71
N CYS A 73 5.97 -3.73 -9.81
CA CYS A 73 5.34 -5.05 -9.91
C CYS A 73 6.35 -6.20 -9.93
N ALA A 74 7.61 -5.94 -10.28
CA ALA A 74 8.67 -6.94 -10.27
C ALA A 74 9.25 -7.21 -8.87
N VAL A 75 8.90 -6.38 -7.87
CA VAL A 75 9.38 -6.50 -6.49
C VAL A 75 8.45 -7.42 -5.69
N ASP A 76 9.04 -8.31 -4.89
CA ASP A 76 8.37 -9.02 -3.80
C ASP A 76 8.75 -8.34 -2.47
N PRO A 77 7.86 -7.49 -1.90
CA PRO A 77 8.21 -6.68 -0.74
C PRO A 77 8.56 -7.51 0.50
N ALA A 78 7.89 -8.65 0.73
CA ALA A 78 8.16 -9.49 1.89
C ALA A 78 9.51 -10.20 1.77
N ARG A 79 9.86 -10.68 0.56
CA ARG A 79 11.18 -11.26 0.29
C ARG A 79 12.29 -10.23 0.41
N ASP A 80 12.03 -8.99 0.02
CA ASP A 80 12.98 -7.88 0.12
C ASP A 80 13.18 -7.46 1.57
N LEU A 81 12.10 -7.35 2.33
CA LEU A 81 12.16 -7.04 3.75
C LEU A 81 12.93 -8.11 4.54
N ALA A 82 12.86 -9.39 4.15
CA ALA A 82 13.61 -10.47 4.81
C ALA A 82 15.14 -10.29 4.76
N ARG A 83 15.64 -9.46 3.83
CA ARG A 83 17.08 -9.14 3.71
C ARG A 83 17.50 -7.95 4.54
N VAL A 84 16.54 -7.17 5.06
CA VAL A 84 16.80 -6.02 5.94
C VAL A 84 17.27 -6.53 7.29
N ARG A 85 18.38 -5.97 7.79
CA ARG A 85 19.00 -6.35 9.08
C ARG A 85 18.77 -5.32 10.18
N THR A 86 18.25 -4.16 9.83
CA THR A 86 17.97 -3.10 10.79
C THR A 86 16.68 -3.41 11.54
N PRO A 87 16.54 -2.92 12.78
CA PRO A 87 15.26 -2.88 13.48
C PRO A 87 14.16 -2.35 12.57
N THR A 88 12.99 -2.99 12.61
CA THR A 88 11.89 -2.72 11.67
C THR A 88 10.59 -2.56 12.44
N LEU A 89 9.86 -1.48 12.15
CA LEU A 89 8.48 -1.27 12.60
C LEU A 89 7.52 -1.36 11.41
N LEU A 90 6.47 -2.17 11.55
CA LEU A 90 5.34 -2.23 10.62
C LEU A 90 4.13 -1.55 11.26
N VAL A 91 3.59 -0.52 10.60
CA VAL A 91 2.38 0.17 11.07
C VAL A 91 1.27 0.01 10.03
N GLN A 92 0.11 -0.49 10.45
CA GLN A 92 -1.02 -0.75 9.55
C GLN A 92 -2.33 -0.22 10.13
N GLY A 93 -3.07 0.53 9.33
CA GLY A 93 -4.48 0.82 9.60
C GLY A 93 -5.38 -0.34 9.17
N LEU A 94 -6.32 -0.77 10.01
CA LEU A 94 -7.20 -1.89 9.70
C LEU A 94 -8.42 -1.48 8.85
N ARG A 95 -8.65 -0.19 8.65
CA ARG A 95 -9.63 0.39 7.70
C ARG A 95 -8.95 0.92 6.43
N ASP A 96 -7.75 0.46 6.13
CA ASP A 96 -7.04 0.77 4.89
C ASP A 96 -7.73 0.12 3.68
N LEU A 97 -7.92 0.89 2.61
CA LEU A 97 -8.60 0.46 1.39
C LEU A 97 -7.63 0.11 0.25
N GLN A 98 -6.34 0.40 0.42
CA GLN A 98 -5.29 0.19 -0.59
C GLN A 98 -4.42 -1.03 -0.25
N VAL A 99 -4.00 -1.17 1.00
CA VAL A 99 -3.31 -2.38 1.49
C VAL A 99 -4.03 -2.92 2.71
N ASN A 100 -4.06 -4.24 2.90
CA ASN A 100 -4.90 -4.87 3.91
C ASN A 100 -4.12 -5.83 4.82
N GLY A 101 -4.83 -6.52 5.73
CA GLY A 101 -4.21 -7.46 6.67
C GLY A 101 -3.39 -8.58 6.02
N ARG A 102 -3.67 -8.97 4.76
CA ARG A 102 -2.84 -9.94 4.02
C ARG A 102 -1.45 -9.39 3.72
N ASP A 103 -1.35 -8.09 3.44
CA ASP A 103 -0.09 -7.40 3.18
C ASP A 103 0.74 -7.32 4.46
N LEU A 104 0.13 -6.89 5.58
CA LEU A 104 0.79 -6.92 6.89
C LEU A 104 1.25 -8.33 7.27
N ALA A 105 0.40 -9.35 7.08
CA ALA A 105 0.76 -10.73 7.38
C ALA A 105 1.93 -11.23 6.53
N ALA A 106 2.00 -10.83 5.25
CA ALA A 106 3.13 -11.17 4.38
C ALA A 106 4.42 -10.50 4.84
N LEU A 107 4.39 -9.21 5.18
CA LEU A 107 5.55 -8.50 5.74
C LEU A 107 6.02 -9.14 7.05
N ARG A 108 5.10 -9.51 7.97
CA ARG A 108 5.46 -10.21 9.22
C ARG A 108 6.10 -11.58 8.96
N ARG A 109 5.69 -12.32 7.93
CA ARG A 109 6.38 -13.57 7.57
C ARG A 109 7.78 -13.31 7.04
N GLY A 110 7.98 -12.24 6.27
CA GLY A 110 9.29 -11.82 5.76
C GLY A 110 10.23 -11.31 6.87
N ARG A 111 9.68 -10.66 7.90
CA ARG A 111 10.42 -10.13 9.05
C ARG A 111 9.72 -10.46 10.38
N PRO A 112 9.85 -11.72 10.88
CA PRO A 112 9.12 -12.18 12.07
C PRO A 112 9.45 -11.43 13.36
N ASP A 113 10.65 -10.83 13.42
CA ASP A 113 11.14 -10.03 14.53
C ASP A 113 10.79 -8.54 14.43
N ALA A 114 10.05 -8.12 13.39
CA ALA A 114 9.58 -6.74 13.29
C ALA A 114 8.57 -6.40 14.38
N GLU A 115 8.72 -5.20 14.96
CA GLU A 115 7.68 -4.59 15.77
C GLU A 115 6.45 -4.32 14.91
N VAL A 116 5.26 -4.52 15.47
CA VAL A 116 3.99 -4.32 14.74
C VAL A 116 3.03 -3.47 15.54
N VAL A 117 2.50 -2.44 14.90
CA VAL A 117 1.43 -1.59 15.42
C VAL A 117 0.25 -1.64 14.46
N THR A 118 -0.89 -2.11 14.94
CA THR A 118 -2.16 -2.05 14.21
C THR A 118 -3.04 -0.96 14.80
N LEU A 119 -3.65 -0.15 13.93
CA LEU A 119 -4.56 0.93 14.30
C LEU A 119 -5.95 0.56 13.80
N ALA A 120 -6.85 0.21 14.72
CA ALA A 120 -8.10 -0.49 14.41
C ALA A 120 -9.04 0.29 13.47
N ASP A 121 -9.06 1.61 13.57
CA ASP A 121 -9.94 2.49 12.81
C ASP A 121 -9.19 3.43 11.86
N ALA A 122 -7.89 3.18 11.59
CA ALA A 122 -7.13 4.02 10.67
C ALA A 122 -7.22 3.53 9.21
N ASN A 123 -7.32 4.47 8.26
CA ASN A 123 -7.19 4.18 6.82
C ASN A 123 -5.76 4.30 6.30
N HIS A 124 -5.56 4.20 4.98
CA HIS A 124 -4.24 4.30 4.34
C HIS A 124 -3.49 5.61 4.65
N MET A 125 -4.25 6.71 4.77
CA MET A 125 -3.72 8.03 5.12
C MET A 125 -3.54 8.21 6.64
N PHE A 126 -3.72 7.12 7.39
CA PHE A 126 -3.72 7.08 8.84
C PHE A 126 -4.66 8.10 9.50
N LYS A 127 -5.85 8.28 8.92
CA LYS A 127 -6.95 9.07 9.52
C LYS A 127 -7.90 8.12 10.25
N VAL A 128 -8.52 8.59 11.34
CA VAL A 128 -9.65 7.89 11.97
C VAL A 128 -10.78 7.83 10.93
N ALA A 129 -11.04 6.65 10.40
CA ALA A 129 -11.95 6.44 9.29
C ALA A 129 -13.15 5.61 9.73
N PRO A 130 -14.38 5.91 9.27
CA PRO A 130 -15.55 5.08 9.55
C PRO A 130 -15.51 3.74 8.80
N GLU A 131 -16.42 2.82 9.15
CA GLU A 131 -16.60 1.55 8.43
C GLU A 131 -17.23 1.74 7.05
N ASP A 132 -18.08 2.77 6.90
CA ASP A 132 -18.64 3.12 5.60
C ASP A 132 -17.51 3.45 4.61
N ARG A 133 -17.47 2.69 3.51
CA ARG A 133 -16.38 2.74 2.54
C ARG A 133 -16.29 4.08 1.84
N ALA A 134 -17.44 4.70 1.52
CA ALA A 134 -17.47 5.97 0.81
C ALA A 134 -16.98 7.12 1.71
N ALA A 135 -17.44 7.17 2.96
CA ALA A 135 -16.99 8.13 3.97
C ALA A 135 -15.51 7.93 4.33
N ASN A 136 -15.03 6.69 4.41
CA ASN A 136 -13.60 6.40 4.56
C ASN A 136 -12.79 6.93 3.37
N PHE A 137 -13.22 6.63 2.14
CA PHE A 137 -12.55 7.11 0.94
C PHE A 137 -12.52 8.65 0.84
N ALA A 138 -13.56 9.34 1.31
CA ALA A 138 -13.60 10.81 1.35
C ALA A 138 -12.45 11.41 2.19
N LEU A 139 -11.98 10.71 3.22
CA LEU A 139 -10.86 11.15 4.05
C LEU A 139 -9.51 11.13 3.32
N TYR A 140 -9.37 10.42 2.19
CA TYR A 140 -8.11 10.37 1.44
C TYR A 140 -7.73 11.73 0.85
N LYS A 141 -8.73 12.58 0.62
CA LYS A 141 -8.56 13.93 0.09
C LYS A 141 -8.68 15.01 1.17
N ASN A 142 -9.06 14.65 2.40
CA ASN A 142 -9.26 15.60 3.49
C ASN A 142 -7.94 15.88 4.22
N ARG A 143 -7.26 16.97 3.81
CA ARG A 143 -6.01 17.41 4.43
C ARG A 143 -6.17 17.95 5.86
N ALA A 144 -7.38 18.41 6.23
CA ALA A 144 -7.65 19.00 7.54
C ALA A 144 -7.92 17.95 8.63
N ALA A 145 -8.31 16.73 8.25
CA ALA A 145 -8.50 15.64 9.22
C ALA A 145 -7.17 15.32 9.92
N PRO A 146 -7.14 15.20 11.26
CA PRO A 146 -5.92 14.87 11.98
C PRO A 146 -5.49 13.43 11.69
N LEU A 147 -4.20 13.14 11.89
CA LEU A 147 -3.74 11.76 11.93
C LEU A 147 -4.35 11.04 13.14
N HIS A 148 -4.52 9.73 13.03
CA HIS A 148 -4.91 8.86 14.13
C HIS A 148 -3.93 9.05 15.31
N PRO A 149 -4.42 9.24 16.54
CA PRO A 149 -3.58 9.63 17.68
C PRO A 149 -2.49 8.61 18.03
N GLY A 150 -2.67 7.34 17.63
CA GLY A 150 -1.67 6.28 17.79
C GLY A 150 -0.48 6.32 16.82
N VAL A 151 -0.50 7.16 15.77
CA VAL A 151 0.59 7.18 14.76
C VAL A 151 1.89 7.75 15.35
N LEU A 152 1.85 8.99 15.85
CA LEU A 152 3.05 9.65 16.36
C LEU A 152 3.66 8.92 17.57
N PRO A 153 2.90 8.47 18.59
CA PRO A 153 3.47 7.71 19.71
C PRO A 153 4.15 6.41 19.28
N ALA A 154 3.64 5.73 18.25
CA ALA A 154 4.28 4.52 17.73
C ALA A 154 5.64 4.82 17.07
N LEU A 155 5.70 5.89 16.28
CA LEU A 155 6.92 6.32 15.60
C LEU A 155 7.97 6.82 16.59
N VAL A 156 7.59 7.70 17.51
CA VAL A 156 8.50 8.29 18.51
C VAL A 156 9.11 7.19 19.38
N ARG A 157 8.27 6.29 19.92
CA ARG A 157 8.75 5.16 20.73
C ARG A 157 9.78 4.32 19.97
N PHE A 158 9.51 3.99 18.71
CA PHE A 158 10.43 3.18 17.92
C PHE A 158 11.75 3.91 17.65
N ILE A 159 11.70 5.21 17.34
CA ILE A 159 12.90 6.01 17.10
C ILE A 159 13.75 6.12 18.37
N GLU A 160 13.13 6.36 19.52
CA GLU A 160 13.81 6.48 20.81
C GLU A 160 14.48 5.17 21.25
N THR A 161 13.96 4.00 20.84
CA THR A 161 14.58 2.70 21.13
C THR A 161 15.71 2.33 20.17
N GLN A 162 15.92 3.08 19.07
CA GLN A 162 17.03 2.87 18.13
C GLN A 162 18.21 3.83 18.34
N ALA A 163 18.08 4.77 19.28
CA ALA A 163 19.07 5.79 19.59
C ALA A 163 20.15 5.29 20.56
#